data_AF-A0A920MSG2-F1
#
_entry.id   AF-A0A920MSG2-F1
#
_cell.length_a   1.000
_cell.length_b   1.000
_cell.length_c   1.000
_cell.angle_alpha   90.00
_cell.angle_beta   90.00
_cell.angle_gamma   90.00
#
_symmetry.space_group_name_H-M   'P 1'
#
loop_
_entity.id
_entity.type
_entity.pdbx_description
1 polymer ?
#
loop_
_entity_poly.entity_id
_entity_poly.type
_entity_poly.pdbx_seq_one_letter_code
_entity_poly.pdbx_strand_id
1 'polypeptide(L)'
;MDLDIIAIQEVDDTVMFDLMVDDLQDYSGYYESAWFAGLAYIYKTGSIEINDIYEIYTTSPYWSAFPRSPMVMDINFMGDNYFLINNHLKCCGDGALDTSDASDEENRRFIAMNLLKQYIDDNLPGQNVIVLGDLNDDIAEESTNNVFQNILEDSENYFFSDIEIANGPSSHWSFPNWPSHLDHILITNEIFNGLTRIQTQTIKIDSYMDGGWSEYDYNVSDHRPVAIKIFNFTTFYDLNDDGLVDNSDLEILVSYVIEQSTYGDINQNSNVDIFDLFTLADFLYSY
;
A
#
# COMPACT_ATOMS: atom_id res chain seq x y z
N MET A 1 -1.09 5.82 -16.41
CA MET A 1 -1.31 5.80 -14.94
C MET A 1 -0.15 6.56 -14.34
N ASP A 2 -0.41 7.37 -13.32
CA ASP A 2 0.56 8.33 -12.79
C ASP A 2 0.79 8.03 -11.31
N LEU A 3 1.64 7.04 -11.02
CA LEU A 3 1.84 6.48 -9.67
C LEU A 3 2.74 7.38 -8.83
N ASP A 4 2.39 7.65 -7.58
CA ASP A 4 3.21 8.52 -6.73
C ASP A 4 4.43 7.80 -6.16
N ILE A 5 4.27 6.52 -5.80
CA ILE A 5 5.35 5.62 -5.34
C ILE A 5 5.17 4.24 -5.98
N ILE A 6 6.29 3.60 -6.28
CA ILE A 6 6.41 2.22 -6.75
C ILE A 6 7.42 1.53 -5.84
N ALA A 7 7.01 0.47 -5.16
CA ALA A 7 7.95 -0.44 -4.50
C ALA A 7 8.25 -1.61 -5.44
N ILE A 8 9.53 -1.93 -5.61
CA ILE A 8 10.01 -2.93 -6.55
C ILE A 8 10.79 -3.98 -5.78
N GLN A 9 10.60 -5.24 -6.17
CA GLN A 9 11.31 -6.42 -5.69
C GLN A 9 12.11 -7.03 -6.84
N GLU A 10 13.07 -7.91 -6.52
CA GLU A 10 13.89 -8.64 -7.50
C GLU A 10 14.72 -7.78 -8.46
N VAL A 11 15.09 -6.57 -8.05
CA VAL A 11 16.07 -5.80 -8.82
C VAL A 11 17.44 -6.48 -8.69
N ASP A 12 17.99 -6.95 -9.81
CA ASP A 12 19.26 -7.68 -9.86
C ASP A 12 20.39 -6.88 -10.54
N ASP A 13 20.04 -5.89 -11.37
CA ASP A 13 20.96 -4.97 -12.03
C ASP A 13 20.65 -3.51 -11.67
N THR A 14 21.42 -2.96 -10.73
CA THR A 14 21.26 -1.56 -10.28
C THR A 14 21.65 -0.54 -11.35
N VAL A 15 22.50 -0.90 -12.32
CA VAL A 15 22.86 0.00 -13.43
C VAL A 15 21.67 0.15 -14.37
N MET A 16 20.99 -0.95 -14.69
CA MET A 16 19.77 -0.91 -15.50
C MET A 16 18.63 -0.18 -14.76
N PHE A 17 18.51 -0.38 -13.45
CA PHE A 17 17.58 0.38 -12.62
C PHE A 17 17.85 1.90 -12.69
N ASP A 18 19.10 2.32 -12.49
CA ASP A 18 19.47 3.74 -12.55
C ASP A 18 19.20 4.34 -13.93
N LEU A 19 19.54 3.63 -15.00
CA LEU A 19 19.24 4.06 -16.39
C LEU A 19 17.75 4.21 -16.65
N MET A 20 16.93 3.28 -16.15
CA MET A 20 15.48 3.36 -16.26
C MET A 20 14.94 4.57 -15.48
N VAL A 21 15.41 4.80 -14.24
CA VAL A 21 14.98 5.94 -13.42
C VAL A 21 15.39 7.27 -14.05
N ASP A 22 16.59 7.37 -14.62
CA ASP A 22 17.07 8.58 -15.32
C ASP A 22 16.18 8.96 -16.52
N ASP A 23 15.54 7.98 -17.17
CA ASP A 23 14.59 8.20 -18.26
C ASP A 23 13.18 8.61 -17.78
N LEU A 24 12.87 8.47 -16.49
CA LEU A 24 11.59 8.86 -15.90
C LEU A 24 11.62 10.31 -15.40
N GLN A 25 11.00 11.21 -16.18
CA GLN A 25 10.86 12.61 -15.77
C GLN A 25 10.06 12.73 -14.45
N ASP A 26 10.55 13.55 -13.52
CA ASP A 26 9.93 13.86 -12.22
C ASP A 26 9.98 12.74 -11.16
N TYR A 27 10.68 11.64 -11.45
CA TYR A 27 10.89 10.54 -10.49
C TYR A 27 12.33 10.48 -9.98
N SER A 28 12.51 9.84 -8.83
CA SER A 28 13.80 9.40 -8.31
C SER A 28 13.68 7.98 -7.78
N GLY A 29 14.81 7.29 -7.70
CA GLY A 29 14.91 5.92 -7.23
C GLY A 29 15.74 5.82 -5.96
N TYR A 30 15.45 4.83 -5.13
CA TYR A 30 16.25 4.49 -3.96
C TYR A 30 16.41 2.97 -3.82
N TYR A 31 17.61 2.54 -3.47
CA TYR A 31 17.91 1.19 -2.98
C TYR A 31 19.08 1.25 -1.98
N GLU A 32 19.15 0.30 -1.05
CA GLU A 32 20.32 0.16 -0.17
C GLU A 32 21.49 -0.46 -0.94
N SER A 33 22.68 0.14 -0.80
CA SER A 33 23.88 -0.22 -1.57
C SER A 33 24.93 -0.98 -0.76
N ALA A 34 24.90 -0.90 0.58
CA ALA A 34 25.83 -1.61 1.45
C ALA A 34 25.61 -3.12 1.38
N TRP A 35 24.34 -3.54 1.37
CA TRP A 35 23.93 -4.91 1.08
C TRP A 35 22.62 -4.88 0.31
N PHE A 36 22.70 -4.99 -1.01
CA PHE A 36 21.53 -4.90 -1.86
C PHE A 36 20.80 -6.23 -1.96
N ALA A 37 19.57 -6.26 -1.44
CA ALA A 37 18.73 -7.45 -1.38
C ALA A 37 17.74 -7.58 -2.56
N GLY A 38 17.73 -6.59 -3.46
CA GLY A 38 16.81 -6.49 -4.60
C GLY A 38 15.53 -5.72 -4.32
N LEU A 39 15.44 -4.99 -3.20
CA LEU A 39 14.33 -4.09 -2.89
C LEU A 39 14.69 -2.66 -3.30
N ALA A 40 13.78 -1.98 -3.97
CA ALA A 40 13.93 -0.59 -4.37
C ALA A 40 12.62 0.18 -4.28
N TYR A 41 12.70 1.49 -4.25
CA TYR A 41 11.58 2.40 -4.46
C TYR A 41 11.83 3.31 -5.66
N ILE A 42 10.75 3.69 -6.33
CA ILE A 42 10.71 4.80 -7.29
C ILE A 42 9.57 5.73 -6.84
N TYR A 43 9.79 7.03 -6.79
CA TYR A 43 8.82 7.99 -6.26
C TYR A 43 8.87 9.33 -6.98
N LYS A 44 7.74 10.04 -7.03
CA LYS A 44 7.67 11.39 -7.62
C LYS A 44 8.26 12.43 -6.69
N THR A 45 9.29 13.14 -7.15
CA THR A 45 9.98 14.15 -6.31
C THR A 45 9.18 15.43 -6.11
N GLY A 46 8.16 15.68 -6.94
CA GLY A 46 7.34 16.89 -6.86
C GLY A 46 6.22 16.83 -5.82
N SER A 47 5.80 15.63 -5.42
CA SER A 47 4.67 15.40 -4.50
C SER A 47 5.07 14.64 -3.23
N ILE A 48 6.14 13.84 -3.27
CA ILE A 48 6.61 13.04 -2.14
C ILE A 48 7.77 13.75 -1.46
N GLU A 49 7.60 14.06 -0.17
CA GLU A 49 8.68 14.48 0.71
C GLU A 49 9.18 13.27 1.51
N ILE A 50 10.47 12.94 1.40
CA ILE A 50 11.07 11.85 2.16
C ILE A 50 11.63 12.40 3.47
N ASN A 51 11.19 11.81 4.58
CA ASN A 51 11.75 12.07 5.91
C ASN A 51 12.94 11.15 6.19
N ASP A 52 12.79 9.84 5.94
CA ASP A 52 13.84 8.84 6.13
C ASP A 52 13.59 7.58 5.30
N ILE A 53 14.66 6.82 5.01
CA ILE A 53 14.57 5.47 4.42
C ILE A 53 15.59 4.56 5.10
N TYR A 54 15.15 3.44 5.65
CA TYR A 54 15.99 2.53 6.42
C TYR A 54 15.50 1.08 6.36
N GLU A 55 16.38 0.14 6.69
CA GLU A 55 16.03 -1.28 6.81
C GLU A 55 15.78 -1.68 8.26
N ILE A 56 14.76 -2.51 8.48
CA ILE A 56 14.49 -3.16 9.77
C ILE A 56 14.91 -4.63 9.73
N TYR A 57 15.12 -5.23 10.91
CA TYR A 57 15.41 -6.66 11.02
C TYR A 57 16.67 -7.13 10.24
N THR A 58 17.72 -6.31 10.22
CA THR A 58 18.98 -6.57 9.48
C THR A 58 19.95 -7.53 10.17
N THR A 59 19.70 -7.90 11.42
CA THR A 59 20.60 -8.77 12.20
C THR A 59 20.31 -10.26 12.01
N SER A 60 21.32 -11.10 12.24
CA SER A 60 21.28 -12.55 11.96
C SER A 60 20.09 -13.36 12.51
N PRO A 61 19.47 -13.04 13.67
CA PRO A 61 18.28 -13.76 14.12
C PRO A 61 17.09 -13.66 13.16
N TYR A 62 17.04 -12.63 12.32
CA TYR A 62 15.91 -12.35 11.44
C TYR A 62 16.08 -12.83 10.00
N TRP A 63 17.30 -13.18 9.57
CA TRP A 63 17.60 -13.56 8.18
C TRP A 63 16.82 -14.78 7.69
N SER A 64 16.32 -15.62 8.60
CA SER A 64 15.42 -16.72 8.22
C SER A 64 14.05 -16.19 7.79
N ALA A 65 13.42 -15.37 8.62
CA ALA A 65 12.11 -14.77 8.34
C ALA A 65 12.18 -13.77 7.18
N PHE A 66 13.25 -12.98 7.14
CA PHE A 66 13.50 -11.94 6.15
C PHE A 66 14.81 -12.22 5.39
N PRO A 67 14.78 -13.05 4.33
CA PRO A 67 15.94 -13.23 3.45
C PRO A 67 16.34 -11.93 2.74
N ARG A 68 15.40 -10.97 2.66
CA ARG A 68 15.60 -9.56 2.34
C ARG A 68 15.02 -8.77 3.50
N SER A 69 15.81 -7.90 4.11
CA SER A 69 15.34 -7.06 5.20
C SER A 69 14.26 -6.09 4.69
N PRO A 70 13.13 -5.91 5.40
CA PRO A 70 12.11 -4.96 4.97
C PRO A 70 12.67 -3.54 4.94
N MET A 71 12.37 -2.83 3.86
CA MET A 71 12.79 -1.44 3.65
C MET A 71 11.63 -0.52 4.00
N VAL A 72 11.83 0.33 5.02
CA VAL A 72 10.86 1.32 5.48
C VAL A 72 11.17 2.66 4.83
N MET A 73 10.16 3.29 4.23
CA MET A 73 10.20 4.65 3.72
C MET A 73 9.19 5.51 4.51
N ASP A 74 9.68 6.50 5.22
CA ASP A 74 8.90 7.51 5.95
C ASP A 74 8.77 8.75 5.06
N ILE A 75 7.52 9.14 4.74
CA ILE A 75 7.22 10.25 3.83
C ILE A 75 6.17 11.19 4.40
N ASN A 76 6.16 12.42 3.89
CA ASN A 76 4.96 13.26 3.89
C ASN A 76 4.37 13.32 2.48
N PHE A 77 3.05 13.18 2.41
CA PHE A 77 2.29 13.30 1.17
C PHE A 77 0.97 14.01 1.46
N MET A 78 0.70 15.09 0.72
CA MET A 78 -0.53 15.89 0.84
C MET A 78 -0.88 16.35 2.26
N GLY A 79 0.13 16.57 3.12
CA GLY A 79 -0.05 17.04 4.50
C GLY A 79 -0.08 15.94 5.56
N ASP A 80 -0.19 14.68 5.14
CA ASP A 80 -0.20 13.51 6.02
C ASP A 80 1.15 12.79 6.00
N ASN A 81 1.51 12.14 7.11
CA ASN A 81 2.68 11.29 7.23
C ASN A 81 2.33 9.81 6.98
N TYR A 82 3.16 9.11 6.21
CA TYR A 82 3.00 7.69 5.88
C TYR A 82 4.30 6.91 6.05
N PHE A 83 4.17 5.67 6.49
CA PHE A 83 5.24 4.68 6.48
C PHE A 83 4.93 3.59 5.47
N LEU A 84 5.78 3.44 4.46
CA LEU A 84 5.70 2.34 3.51
C LEU A 84 6.75 1.30 3.90
N ILE A 85 6.37 0.02 3.93
CA ILE A 85 7.27 -1.10 4.22
C ILE A 85 7.30 -2.02 3.01
N ASN A 86 8.34 -1.89 2.18
CA ASN A 86 8.60 -2.76 1.04
C ASN A 86 9.24 -4.07 1.52
N ASN A 87 8.68 -5.19 1.10
CA ASN A 87 9.18 -6.49 1.47
C ASN A 87 9.11 -7.50 0.30
N HIS A 88 9.94 -8.53 0.38
CA HIS A 88 9.88 -9.72 -0.46
C HIS A 88 10.15 -10.94 0.42
N LEU A 89 9.08 -11.64 0.78
CA LEU A 89 9.15 -12.76 1.72
C LEU A 89 9.80 -14.01 1.11
N LYS A 90 10.01 -15.03 1.96
CA LYS A 90 10.56 -16.31 1.51
C LYS A 90 9.58 -16.95 0.50
N CYS A 91 10.05 -17.11 -0.74
CA CYS A 91 9.31 -17.86 -1.76
C CYS A 91 9.07 -19.31 -1.38
N CYS A 92 8.21 -19.92 -2.21
CA CYS A 92 8.13 -21.37 -2.36
C CYS A 92 7.52 -22.04 -1.12
N GLY A 93 7.60 -23.37 -1.03
CA GLY A 93 6.99 -24.14 0.05
C GLY A 93 6.03 -25.19 -0.48
N ASP A 94 5.33 -25.87 0.42
CA ASP A 94 4.36 -26.91 0.09
C ASP A 94 2.90 -26.50 0.37
N GLY A 95 2.69 -25.26 0.82
CA GLY A 95 1.38 -24.70 1.15
C GLY A 95 0.80 -25.21 2.47
N ALA A 96 1.60 -25.90 3.30
CA ALA A 96 1.18 -26.35 4.62
C ALA A 96 2.05 -25.72 5.71
N LEU A 97 1.45 -24.84 6.51
CA LEU A 97 2.15 -24.21 7.64
C LEU A 97 2.56 -25.26 8.69
N ASP A 98 3.87 -25.51 8.83
CA ASP A 98 4.43 -26.35 9.91
C ASP A 98 5.26 -25.50 10.89
N THR A 99 4.58 -24.98 11.91
CA THR A 99 5.24 -24.21 13.00
C THR A 99 6.28 -25.00 13.80
N SER A 100 6.34 -26.32 13.65
CA SER A 100 7.34 -27.18 14.31
C SER A 100 8.62 -27.35 13.50
N ASP A 101 8.62 -27.00 12.21
CA ASP A 101 9.80 -26.97 11.34
C ASP A 101 10.23 -25.52 11.11
N ALA A 102 11.40 -25.14 11.64
CA ALA A 102 11.93 -23.78 11.49
C ALA A 102 12.45 -23.46 10.08
N SER A 103 12.59 -24.48 9.22
CA SER A 103 13.03 -24.32 7.83
C SER A 103 11.88 -24.25 6.83
N ASP A 104 10.68 -24.67 7.25
CA ASP A 104 9.43 -24.55 6.53
C ASP A 104 9.21 -23.12 6.03
N GLU A 105 8.93 -22.99 4.74
CA GLU A 105 8.79 -21.70 4.08
C GLU A 105 7.59 -20.91 4.60
N GLU A 106 6.45 -21.56 4.75
CA GLU A 106 5.21 -21.04 5.32
C GLU A 106 5.47 -20.54 6.75
N ASN A 107 6.15 -21.32 7.60
CA ASN A 107 6.50 -20.90 8.95
C ASN A 107 7.43 -19.67 8.97
N ARG A 108 8.37 -19.57 8.03
CA ARG A 108 9.25 -18.40 7.91
C ARG A 108 8.45 -17.16 7.52
N ARG A 109 7.48 -17.27 6.61
CA ARG A 109 6.55 -16.18 6.25
C ARG A 109 5.64 -15.82 7.42
N PHE A 110 5.10 -16.80 8.14
CA PHE A 110 4.28 -16.58 9.33
C PHE A 110 5.06 -15.80 10.40
N ILE A 111 6.30 -16.18 10.70
CA ILE A 111 7.16 -15.43 11.63
C ILE A 111 7.42 -14.02 11.11
N ALA A 112 7.70 -13.86 9.82
CA ALA A 112 7.95 -12.55 9.21
C ALA A 112 6.74 -11.61 9.35
N MET A 113 5.54 -12.07 9.04
CA MET A 113 4.32 -11.28 9.17
C MET A 113 4.01 -10.90 10.62
N ASN A 114 4.27 -11.81 11.57
CA ASN A 114 4.14 -11.50 13.00
C ASN A 114 5.16 -10.46 13.47
N LEU A 115 6.39 -10.51 12.97
CA LEU A 115 7.41 -9.49 13.27
C LEU A 115 7.06 -8.13 12.65
N LEU A 116 6.50 -8.10 11.42
CA LEU A 116 6.01 -6.86 10.82
C LEU A 116 4.86 -6.28 11.62
N LYS A 117 3.86 -7.09 11.98
CA LYS A 117 2.74 -6.66 12.83
C LYS A 117 3.25 -6.11 14.16
N GLN A 118 4.14 -6.84 14.84
CA GLN A 118 4.74 -6.39 16.09
C GLN A 118 5.50 -5.07 15.91
N TYR A 119 6.29 -4.91 14.85
CA TYR A 119 7.01 -3.66 14.57
C TYR A 119 6.05 -2.48 14.46
N ILE A 120 4.96 -2.64 13.72
CA ILE A 120 3.94 -1.60 13.53
C ILE A 120 3.28 -1.28 14.88
N ASP A 121 2.79 -2.29 15.60
CA ASP A 121 2.13 -2.11 16.89
C ASP A 121 3.04 -1.41 17.93
N ASP A 122 4.32 -1.78 17.99
CA ASP A 122 5.26 -1.30 19.01
C ASP A 122 5.88 0.07 18.65
N ASN A 123 6.10 0.36 17.36
CA ASN A 123 6.91 1.51 16.92
C ASN A 123 6.13 2.55 16.09
N LEU A 124 5.03 2.16 15.46
CA LEU A 124 4.20 3.02 14.60
C LEU A 124 2.72 3.08 15.05
N PRO A 125 2.40 3.17 16.37
CA PRO A 125 1.01 3.25 16.79
C PRO A 125 0.38 4.57 16.32
N GLY A 126 -0.83 4.51 15.76
CA GLY A 126 -1.51 5.72 15.29
C GLY A 126 -0.94 6.29 13.99
N GLN A 127 -0.13 5.54 13.24
CA GLN A 127 0.50 6.01 12.01
C GLN A 127 -0.16 5.39 10.78
N ASN A 128 -0.19 6.11 9.66
CA ASN A 128 -0.62 5.56 8.38
C ASN A 128 0.46 4.61 7.83
N VAL A 129 0.26 3.29 7.95
CA VAL A 129 1.24 2.31 7.47
C VAL A 129 0.70 1.52 6.28
N ILE A 130 1.54 1.37 5.26
CA ILE A 130 1.30 0.53 4.09
C ILE A 130 2.43 -0.49 3.99
N VAL A 131 2.13 -1.77 4.17
CA VAL A 131 3.07 -2.86 3.87
C VAL A 131 2.75 -3.40 2.49
N LEU A 132 3.75 -3.47 1.61
CA LEU A 132 3.55 -3.95 0.24
C LEU A 132 4.73 -4.71 -0.34
N GLY A 133 4.43 -5.58 -1.31
CA GLY A 133 5.40 -6.33 -2.09
C GLY A 133 4.97 -7.79 -2.31
N ASP A 134 5.88 -8.60 -2.82
CA ASP A 134 5.67 -10.04 -2.99
C ASP A 134 5.80 -10.76 -1.63
N LEU A 135 4.65 -11.05 -1.02
CA LEU A 135 4.56 -11.75 0.26
C LEU A 135 4.51 -13.27 0.09
N ASN A 136 4.51 -13.78 -1.15
CA ASN A 136 4.72 -15.20 -1.49
C ASN A 136 3.74 -16.20 -0.86
N ASP A 137 2.52 -15.79 -0.54
CA ASP A 137 1.50 -16.65 0.07
C ASP A 137 0.09 -16.18 -0.36
N ASP A 138 -0.95 -16.99 -0.23
CA ASP A 138 -2.30 -16.61 -0.69
C ASP A 138 -3.15 -16.14 0.50
N ILE A 139 -3.45 -14.84 0.57
CA ILE A 139 -4.31 -14.29 1.64
C ILE A 139 -5.72 -14.92 1.73
N ALA A 140 -6.21 -15.59 0.67
CA ALA A 140 -7.51 -16.25 0.62
C ALA A 140 -7.47 -17.77 0.86
N GLU A 141 -6.37 -18.32 1.36
CA GLU A 141 -6.27 -19.74 1.70
C GLU A 141 -6.88 -20.12 3.07
N GLU A 142 -6.95 -21.43 3.35
CA GLU A 142 -7.53 -21.96 4.59
C GLU A 142 -6.75 -21.46 5.82
N SER A 143 -7.48 -21.06 6.87
CA SER A 143 -6.90 -20.42 8.06
C SER A 143 -5.85 -21.25 8.81
N THR A 144 -5.80 -22.57 8.61
CA THR A 144 -4.78 -23.42 9.21
C THR A 144 -3.40 -23.27 8.56
N ASN A 145 -3.36 -22.82 7.31
CA ASN A 145 -2.14 -22.65 6.52
C ASN A 145 -1.83 -21.17 6.26
N ASN A 146 -2.83 -20.30 6.35
CA ASN A 146 -2.71 -18.88 6.07
C ASN A 146 -1.70 -18.18 6.99
N VAL A 147 -0.57 -17.76 6.42
CA VAL A 147 0.53 -17.12 7.17
C VAL A 147 0.17 -15.72 7.68
N PHE A 148 -0.93 -15.15 7.19
CA PHE A 148 -1.45 -13.83 7.56
C PHE A 148 -2.51 -13.89 8.66
N GLN A 149 -2.82 -15.08 9.20
CA GLN A 149 -3.97 -15.29 10.08
C GLN A 149 -4.07 -14.31 11.26
N ASN A 150 -2.95 -14.00 11.93
CA ASN A 150 -2.95 -13.07 13.07
C ASN A 150 -3.27 -11.61 12.68
N ILE A 151 -3.04 -11.24 11.41
CA ILE A 151 -3.41 -9.93 10.86
C ILE A 151 -4.87 -9.95 10.42
N LEU A 152 -5.31 -11.03 9.77
CA LEU A 152 -6.71 -11.21 9.34
C LEU A 152 -7.69 -11.25 10.54
N GLU A 153 -7.27 -11.80 11.67
CA GLU A 153 -8.04 -11.79 12.92
C GLU A 153 -8.09 -10.41 13.59
N ASP A 154 -7.13 -9.53 13.30
CA ASP A 154 -7.03 -8.17 13.82
C ASP A 154 -7.63 -7.12 12.84
N SER A 155 -8.80 -7.45 12.30
CA SER A 155 -9.49 -6.64 11.28
C SER A 155 -9.92 -5.23 11.73
N GLU A 156 -9.88 -4.94 13.04
CA GLU A 156 -10.13 -3.59 13.57
C GLU A 156 -8.93 -2.65 13.35
N ASN A 157 -7.72 -3.21 13.19
CA ASN A 157 -6.47 -2.46 13.06
C ASN A 157 -5.80 -2.64 11.70
N TYR A 158 -6.11 -3.73 10.98
CA TYR A 158 -5.43 -4.09 9.74
C TYR A 158 -6.40 -4.54 8.65
N PHE A 159 -6.07 -4.21 7.40
CA PHE A 159 -6.85 -4.62 6.24
C PHE A 159 -5.97 -4.87 5.02
N PHE A 160 -6.14 -6.03 4.37
CA PHE A 160 -5.56 -6.29 3.05
C PHE A 160 -6.48 -5.69 1.98
N SER A 161 -6.01 -4.63 1.31
CA SER A 161 -6.80 -3.90 0.33
C SER A 161 -7.13 -4.71 -0.93
N ASP A 162 -6.38 -5.78 -1.15
CA ASP A 162 -6.44 -6.70 -2.29
C ASP A 162 -7.14 -8.03 -1.97
N ILE A 163 -7.74 -8.20 -0.78
CA ILE A 163 -8.44 -9.44 -0.38
C ILE A 163 -9.56 -9.84 -1.34
N GLU A 164 -10.23 -8.87 -1.97
CA GLU A 164 -11.26 -9.13 -2.99
C GLU A 164 -10.67 -9.68 -4.29
N ILE A 165 -9.42 -9.32 -4.63
CA ILE A 165 -8.71 -9.85 -5.80
C ILE A 165 -8.34 -11.31 -5.54
N ALA A 166 -7.81 -11.63 -4.36
CA ALA A 166 -7.47 -13.00 -3.96
C ALA A 166 -8.70 -13.93 -4.02
N ASN A 167 -9.82 -13.50 -3.44
CA ASN A 167 -11.10 -14.23 -3.48
C ASN A 167 -11.78 -14.21 -4.86
N GLY A 168 -11.29 -13.40 -5.79
CA GLY A 168 -11.87 -13.16 -7.10
C GLY A 168 -11.39 -14.13 -8.19
N PRO A 169 -11.74 -13.87 -9.45
CA PRO A 169 -11.30 -14.70 -10.56
C PRO A 169 -9.80 -14.51 -10.83
N SER A 170 -9.09 -15.63 -11.05
CA SER A 170 -7.65 -15.69 -11.27
C SER A 170 -7.11 -14.87 -12.45
N SER A 171 -8.00 -14.39 -13.34
CA SER A 171 -7.65 -13.42 -14.37
C SER A 171 -7.14 -12.08 -13.82
N HIS A 172 -7.36 -11.79 -12.54
CA HIS A 172 -6.88 -10.60 -11.85
C HIS A 172 -5.73 -10.89 -10.87
N TRP A 173 -5.28 -12.13 -10.73
CA TRP A 173 -4.20 -12.43 -9.80
C TRP A 173 -2.85 -11.89 -10.31
N SER A 174 -1.99 -11.59 -9.33
CA SER A 174 -0.69 -10.98 -9.55
C SER A 174 0.35 -11.98 -10.08
N PHE A 175 0.21 -13.28 -9.78
CA PHE A 175 1.09 -14.34 -10.30
C PHE A 175 0.32 -15.37 -11.15
N PRO A 176 0.22 -15.17 -12.48
CA PRO A 176 -0.60 -16.02 -13.35
C PRO A 176 0.00 -17.39 -13.67
N ASN A 177 1.32 -17.56 -13.53
CA ASN A 177 2.05 -18.75 -13.99
C ASN A 177 1.73 -20.01 -13.17
N TRP A 178 1.57 -19.83 -11.86
CA TRP A 178 0.95 -20.82 -10.98
C TRP A 178 -0.16 -20.06 -10.27
N PRO A 179 -1.38 -20.06 -10.82
CA PRO A 179 -2.34 -19.00 -10.56
C PRO A 179 -2.53 -18.85 -9.05
N SER A 180 -1.99 -17.76 -8.53
CA SER A 180 -2.06 -17.31 -7.15
C SER A 180 -1.92 -15.80 -7.11
N HIS A 181 -2.47 -15.20 -6.06
CA HIS A 181 -2.26 -13.79 -5.78
C HIS A 181 -1.27 -13.70 -4.62
N LEU A 182 -0.04 -13.26 -4.89
CA LEU A 182 1.08 -13.28 -3.94
C LEU A 182 1.58 -11.90 -3.55
N ASP A 183 1.25 -10.89 -4.37
CA ASP A 183 1.64 -9.52 -4.18
C ASP A 183 0.52 -8.81 -3.43
N HIS A 184 0.81 -8.33 -2.22
CA HIS A 184 -0.21 -7.85 -1.31
C HIS A 184 0.01 -6.42 -0.87
N ILE A 185 -1.09 -5.76 -0.48
CA ILE A 185 -1.06 -4.41 0.07
C ILE A 185 -1.89 -4.40 1.35
N LEU A 186 -1.19 -4.47 2.47
CA LEU A 186 -1.72 -4.38 3.82
C LEU A 186 -1.68 -2.93 4.30
N ILE A 187 -2.77 -2.45 4.88
CA ILE A 187 -2.89 -1.09 5.42
C ILE A 187 -3.41 -1.11 6.86
N THR A 188 -3.04 -0.09 7.63
CA THR A 188 -3.54 0.11 9.00
C THR A 188 -4.84 0.92 9.03
N ASN A 189 -5.52 0.88 10.17
CA ASN A 189 -6.84 1.46 10.34
C ASN A 189 -6.87 2.99 10.30
N GLU A 190 -5.74 3.66 10.52
CA GLU A 190 -5.60 5.09 10.28
C GLU A 190 -5.90 5.46 8.82
N ILE A 191 -5.63 4.53 7.89
CA ILE A 191 -5.93 4.71 6.46
C ILE A 191 -7.39 4.37 6.15
N PHE A 192 -7.95 3.27 6.66
CA PHE A 192 -9.26 2.77 6.20
C PHE A 192 -10.45 3.11 7.11
N ASN A 193 -10.24 3.59 8.34
CA ASN A 193 -11.33 4.06 9.20
C ASN A 193 -11.70 5.52 8.95
N GLY A 194 -10.83 6.28 8.25
CA GLY A 194 -11.12 7.65 7.84
C GLY A 194 -12.13 7.72 6.69
N LEU A 195 -12.34 8.93 6.19
CA LEU A 195 -13.13 9.15 4.97
C LEU A 195 -12.30 8.84 3.75
N THR A 196 -11.94 7.58 3.61
CA THR A 196 -11.11 7.13 2.51
C THR A 196 -11.91 6.27 1.56
N ARG A 197 -11.73 6.53 0.27
CA ARG A 197 -12.09 5.55 -0.77
C ARG A 197 -10.84 4.88 -1.24
N ILE A 198 -10.82 3.56 -1.10
CA ILE A 198 -9.71 2.72 -1.51
C ILE A 198 -10.12 1.97 -2.77
N GLN A 199 -9.22 1.94 -3.74
CA GLN A 199 -9.36 1.13 -4.95
C GLN A 199 -8.08 0.34 -5.15
N THR A 200 -8.19 -0.98 -5.17
CA THR A 200 -7.06 -1.86 -5.41
C THR A 200 -7.28 -2.68 -6.67
N GLN A 201 -6.24 -2.82 -7.48
CA GLN A 201 -6.30 -3.57 -8.73
C GLN A 201 -4.93 -4.14 -9.11
N THR A 202 -4.96 -5.28 -9.79
CA THR A 202 -3.81 -5.77 -10.54
C THR A 202 -3.74 -5.06 -11.89
N ILE A 203 -2.59 -4.47 -12.20
CA ILE A 203 -2.34 -3.75 -13.44
C ILE A 203 -1.96 -4.74 -14.54
N LYS A 204 -2.89 -4.98 -15.47
CA LYS A 204 -2.72 -5.94 -16.56
C LYS A 204 -2.00 -5.33 -17.76
N ILE A 205 -0.73 -4.96 -17.58
CA ILE A 205 0.13 -4.43 -18.66
C ILE A 205 0.16 -5.39 -19.85
N ASP A 206 0.19 -6.70 -19.57
CA ASP A 206 0.12 -7.77 -20.55
C ASP A 206 -1.06 -7.64 -21.53
N SER A 207 -2.21 -7.10 -21.08
CA SER A 207 -3.38 -6.92 -21.94
C SER A 207 -3.22 -5.84 -23.02
N TYR A 208 -2.15 -5.04 -22.93
CA TYR A 208 -1.78 -4.00 -23.89
C TYR A 208 -0.58 -4.39 -24.76
N MET A 209 0.02 -5.55 -24.54
CA MET A 209 1.12 -6.08 -25.35
C MET A 209 0.59 -6.99 -26.46
N ASP A 210 1.17 -6.93 -27.67
CA ASP A 210 0.68 -7.68 -28.84
C ASP A 210 0.70 -9.20 -28.61
N GLY A 211 1.70 -9.70 -27.89
CA GLY A 211 1.84 -11.11 -27.49
C GLY A 211 1.19 -11.47 -26.15
N GLY A 212 0.47 -10.54 -25.52
CA GLY A 212 -0.27 -10.78 -24.27
C GLY A 212 0.64 -11.17 -23.10
N TRP A 213 0.10 -12.05 -22.24
CA TRP A 213 0.83 -12.59 -21.07
C TRP A 213 2.19 -13.19 -21.43
N SER A 214 2.28 -13.97 -22.50
CA SER A 214 3.53 -14.64 -22.86
C SER A 214 4.65 -13.67 -23.25
N GLU A 215 4.32 -12.50 -23.81
CA GLU A 215 5.32 -11.48 -24.10
C GLU A 215 5.72 -10.71 -22.85
N TYR A 216 4.76 -10.44 -21.96
CA TYR A 216 5.00 -9.79 -20.67
C TYR A 216 5.88 -10.65 -19.76
N ASP A 217 5.53 -11.93 -19.57
CA ASP A 217 6.27 -12.93 -18.79
C ASP A 217 7.72 -13.08 -19.27
N TYR A 218 7.93 -13.05 -20.58
CA TYR A 218 9.26 -13.22 -21.16
C TYR A 218 10.14 -11.96 -21.10
N ASN A 219 9.56 -10.75 -21.22
CA ASN A 219 10.33 -9.52 -21.41
C ASN A 219 10.25 -8.53 -20.25
N VAL A 220 9.28 -8.68 -19.34
CA VAL A 220 8.99 -7.70 -18.28
C VAL A 220 9.09 -8.34 -16.90
N SER A 221 8.19 -9.27 -16.58
CA SER A 221 8.14 -9.97 -15.29
C SER A 221 7.11 -11.10 -15.34
N ASP A 222 7.30 -12.13 -14.53
CA ASP A 222 6.32 -13.19 -14.25
C ASP A 222 5.27 -12.78 -13.20
N HIS A 223 5.40 -11.60 -12.60
CA HIS A 223 4.42 -10.95 -11.73
C HIS A 223 3.79 -9.72 -12.39
N ARG A 224 2.50 -9.51 -12.14
CA ARG A 224 1.79 -8.27 -12.49
C ARG A 224 1.81 -7.31 -11.29
N PRO A 225 2.01 -6.00 -11.52
CA PRO A 225 1.94 -5.03 -10.44
C PRO A 225 0.55 -4.98 -9.80
N VAL A 226 0.52 -4.82 -8.48
CA VAL A 226 -0.70 -4.55 -7.71
C VAL A 226 -0.63 -3.10 -7.24
N ALA A 227 -1.70 -2.35 -7.46
CA ALA A 227 -1.76 -0.94 -7.14
C ALA A 227 -2.96 -0.63 -6.27
N ILE A 228 -2.72 0.13 -5.21
CA ILE A 228 -3.72 0.78 -4.38
C ILE A 228 -3.82 2.26 -4.77
N LYS A 229 -5.05 2.78 -4.79
CA LYS A 229 -5.32 4.21 -4.84
C LYS A 229 -6.15 4.58 -3.63
N ILE A 230 -5.63 5.51 -2.84
CA ILE A 230 -6.27 6.03 -1.63
C ILE A 230 -6.75 7.44 -1.95
N PHE A 231 -8.05 7.68 -1.79
CA PHE A 231 -8.63 9.02 -1.84
C PHE A 231 -9.02 9.41 -0.42
N ASN A 232 -8.29 10.33 0.19
CA ASN A 232 -8.68 10.90 1.48
C ASN A 232 -9.63 12.08 1.24
N PHE A 233 -10.89 11.96 1.70
CA PHE A 233 -11.87 13.02 1.63
C PHE A 233 -11.88 13.89 2.89
N THR A 234 -11.17 13.50 3.95
CA THR A 234 -11.05 14.33 5.17
C THR A 234 -10.56 15.72 4.80
N THR A 235 -9.49 15.84 4.01
CA THR A 235 -8.96 17.13 3.52
C THR A 235 -9.95 17.98 2.71
N PHE A 236 -11.06 17.37 2.27
CA PHE A 236 -12.07 18.04 1.46
C PHE A 236 -13.27 18.50 2.30
N TYR A 237 -13.55 17.82 3.41
CA TYR A 237 -14.62 18.18 4.34
C TYR A 237 -14.13 18.91 5.60
N ASP A 238 -12.85 18.79 5.94
CA ASP A 238 -12.15 19.58 6.95
C ASP A 238 -11.82 20.95 6.35
N LEU A 239 -12.67 21.94 6.64
CA LEU A 239 -12.57 23.30 6.12
C LEU A 239 -11.73 24.22 7.02
N ASN A 240 -11.43 23.76 8.24
CA ASN A 240 -10.65 24.51 9.22
C ASN A 240 -9.20 24.01 9.35
N ASP A 241 -8.85 22.92 8.64
CA ASP A 241 -7.57 22.22 8.64
C ASP A 241 -7.13 21.75 10.04
N ASP A 242 -8.08 21.37 10.91
CA ASP A 242 -7.78 20.88 12.26
C ASP A 242 -7.65 19.35 12.38
N GLY A 243 -7.87 18.64 11.27
CA GLY A 243 -7.77 17.19 11.13
C GLY A 243 -9.06 16.45 11.49
N LEU A 244 -10.12 17.14 11.88
CA LEU A 244 -11.43 16.57 12.19
C LEU A 244 -12.47 17.09 11.21
N VAL A 245 -13.44 16.24 10.85
CA VAL A 245 -14.64 16.69 10.13
C VAL A 245 -15.78 16.72 11.12
N ASP A 246 -16.12 17.90 11.60
CA ASP A 246 -17.15 18.12 12.62
C ASP A 246 -18.02 19.37 12.36
N ASN A 247 -18.75 19.82 13.39
CA ASN A 247 -19.63 20.98 13.27
C ASN A 247 -18.89 22.30 13.05
N SER A 248 -17.61 22.36 13.39
CA SER A 248 -16.75 23.52 13.16
C SER A 248 -16.58 23.75 11.65
N ASP A 249 -16.47 22.69 10.86
CA ASP A 249 -16.43 22.78 9.40
C ASP A 249 -17.75 23.29 8.83
N LEU A 250 -18.87 22.81 9.41
CA LEU A 250 -20.19 23.30 9.03
C LEU A 250 -20.33 24.81 9.32
N GLU A 251 -19.80 25.29 10.44
CA GLU A 251 -19.77 26.72 10.77
C GLU A 251 -18.92 27.53 9.77
N ILE A 252 -17.77 27.01 9.35
CA ILE A 252 -16.95 27.64 8.29
C ILE A 252 -17.69 27.64 6.96
N LEU A 253 -18.32 26.53 6.58
CA LEU A 253 -19.06 26.42 5.32
C LEU A 253 -20.24 27.39 5.28
N VAL A 254 -20.92 27.62 6.41
CA VAL A 254 -21.98 28.63 6.51
C VAL A 254 -21.41 30.01 6.19
N SER A 255 -20.23 30.34 6.73
CA SER A 255 -19.55 31.60 6.43
C SER A 255 -19.22 31.72 4.94
N TYR A 256 -18.67 30.66 4.33
CA TYR A 256 -18.34 30.62 2.90
C TYR A 256 -19.57 30.82 1.99
N VAL A 257 -20.70 30.18 2.31
CA VAL A 257 -21.96 30.34 1.57
C VAL A 257 -22.51 31.77 1.69
N ILE A 258 -22.47 32.35 2.89
CA ILE A 258 -22.93 33.74 3.12
C ILE A 258 -22.06 34.74 2.36
N GLU A 259 -20.74 34.53 2.36
CA GLU A 259 -19.77 35.43 1.76
C GLU A 259 -19.59 35.21 0.24
N GLN A 260 -20.24 34.20 -0.33
CA GLN A 260 -20.06 33.77 -1.72
C GLN A 260 -18.58 33.50 -2.02
N SER A 261 -17.94 32.75 -1.11
CA SER A 261 -16.56 32.31 -1.25
C SER A 261 -16.37 31.44 -2.50
N THR A 262 -15.14 31.39 -3.00
CA THR A 262 -14.75 30.39 -4.01
C THR A 262 -14.27 29.08 -3.37
N TYR A 263 -14.21 29.03 -2.04
CA TYR A 263 -13.82 27.86 -1.24
C TYR A 263 -15.06 27.24 -0.60
N GLY A 264 -15.06 25.91 -0.41
CA GLY A 264 -16.21 25.19 0.18
C GLY A 264 -17.24 24.67 -0.83
N ASP A 265 -16.87 24.44 -2.09
CA ASP A 265 -17.71 23.73 -3.07
C ASP A 265 -17.65 22.22 -2.80
N ILE A 266 -18.27 21.81 -1.69
CA ILE A 266 -18.27 20.44 -1.17
C ILE A 266 -18.95 19.47 -2.15
N ASN A 267 -19.95 19.90 -2.90
CA ASN A 267 -20.61 19.00 -3.86
C ASN A 267 -20.00 19.05 -5.28
N GLN A 268 -18.93 19.84 -5.47
CA GLN A 268 -18.16 19.97 -6.71
C GLN A 268 -18.98 20.41 -7.93
N ASN A 269 -20.01 21.23 -7.72
CA ASN A 269 -20.87 21.73 -8.81
C ASN A 269 -20.41 23.08 -9.36
N SER A 270 -19.27 23.60 -8.88
CA SER A 270 -18.70 24.91 -9.17
C SER A 270 -19.46 26.10 -8.59
N ASN A 271 -20.37 25.87 -7.64
CA ASN A 271 -21.06 26.92 -6.88
C ASN A 271 -20.97 26.59 -5.39
N VAL A 272 -20.62 27.58 -4.58
CA VAL A 272 -20.67 27.48 -3.11
C VAL A 272 -22.00 28.03 -2.64
N ASP A 273 -22.92 27.14 -2.29
CA ASP A 273 -24.28 27.48 -1.86
C ASP A 273 -24.84 26.53 -0.79
N ILE A 274 -26.14 26.63 -0.51
CA ILE A 274 -26.79 25.84 0.53
C ILE A 274 -26.76 24.32 0.26
N PHE A 275 -26.55 23.88 -0.98
CA PHE A 275 -26.43 22.46 -1.30
C PHE A 275 -25.09 21.88 -0.82
N ASP A 276 -24.04 22.69 -0.66
CA ASP A 276 -22.80 22.27 -0.02
C ASP A 276 -23.01 22.01 1.47
N LEU A 277 -23.77 22.88 2.14
CA LEU A 277 -24.16 22.69 3.54
C LEU A 277 -24.95 21.41 3.73
N PHE A 278 -25.89 21.09 2.84
CA PHE A 278 -26.60 19.82 2.91
C PHE A 278 -25.68 18.62 2.68
N THR A 279 -24.70 18.74 1.79
CA THR A 279 -23.75 17.64 1.53
C THR A 279 -22.87 17.38 2.76
N LEU A 280 -22.32 18.42 3.37
CA LEU A 280 -21.52 18.28 4.59
C LEU A 280 -22.38 17.85 5.80
N ALA A 281 -23.60 18.35 5.93
CA ALA A 281 -24.50 17.93 7.00
C ALA A 281 -24.96 16.48 6.84
N ASP A 282 -25.35 16.07 5.63
CA ASP A 282 -25.67 14.66 5.34
C ASP A 282 -24.46 13.80 5.67
N PHE A 283 -23.26 14.23 5.30
CA PHE A 283 -22.02 13.54 5.68
C PHE A 283 -21.87 13.39 7.21
N LEU A 284 -21.99 14.48 7.97
CA LEU A 284 -21.83 14.49 9.44
C LEU A 284 -22.91 13.69 10.19
N TYR A 285 -24.11 13.59 9.63
CA TYR A 285 -25.30 13.12 10.35
C TYR A 285 -25.96 11.87 9.76
N SER A 286 -25.41 11.30 8.68
CA SER A 286 -25.86 10.02 8.14
C SER A 286 -25.30 8.87 8.98
N TYR A 287 -26.21 8.17 9.67
CA TYR A 287 -25.98 6.83 10.21
C TYR A 287 -26.38 5.77 9.17
#